data_AF-A0A7S4HE09-F1
#
_entry.id   AF-A0A7S4HE09-F1
#
_cell.length_a   1.000
_cell.length_b   1.000
_cell.length_c   1.000
_cell.angle_alpha   90.00
_cell.angle_beta   90.00
_cell.angle_gamma   90.00
#
_symmetry.space_group_name_H-M   'P 1'
#
loop_
_entity.id
_entity.type
_entity.pdbx_description
1 polymer ?
#
loop_
_entity_poly.entity_id
_entity_poly.type
_entity_poly.pdbx_seq_one_letter_code
_entity_poly.pdbx_strand_id
1 'polypeptide(L)'
;NKDVSGNTHGLVTAYELGSGALKWQVDLGATWEANNAASIGRVGGPGTPLAVVVAVGPNPMPTLPQAIGLKPADGTNGPPLGAKTIALDAATGNIVWTYDMPTWHGGNAGDNMGHICLPDESANVAIGADGFVYVPHLDGRIYSIKDADVHHMAVLGRRHSYVRVAASIPSRMRTYAARARVHVRRD
;
A
#
# COMPACT_ATOMS: atom_id res chain seq x y z
N ASN A 1 17.90 2.00 -11.79
CA ASN A 1 18.03 0.90 -12.77
C ASN A 1 16.94 1.03 -13.81
N LYS A 2 17.23 1.73 -14.91
CA LYS A 2 16.51 1.49 -16.17
C LYS A 2 17.34 0.46 -16.91
N ASP A 3 16.72 -0.61 -17.37
CA ASP A 3 17.23 -1.32 -18.54
C ASP A 3 17.40 -0.26 -19.65
N VAL A 4 18.46 -0.39 -20.46
CA VAL A 4 18.78 0.46 -21.60
C VAL A 4 17.58 0.66 -22.56
N SER A 5 16.57 -0.21 -22.50
CA SER A 5 15.28 -0.13 -23.21
C SER A 5 14.29 0.92 -22.66
N GLY A 6 14.51 1.46 -21.47
CA GLY A 6 13.59 2.39 -20.82
C GLY A 6 12.41 1.74 -20.09
N ASN A 7 12.35 0.40 -20.03
CA ASN A 7 11.32 -0.30 -19.26
C ASN A 7 11.48 -0.08 -17.75
N THR A 8 10.40 0.33 -17.09
CA THR A 8 10.31 0.47 -15.62
C THR A 8 9.91 -0.87 -15.02
N HIS A 9 10.90 -1.65 -14.58
CA HIS A 9 10.64 -2.88 -13.84
C HIS A 9 10.54 -2.58 -12.34
N GLY A 10 9.56 -3.17 -11.67
CA GLY A 10 9.58 -3.25 -10.20
C GLY A 10 10.65 -4.23 -9.76
N LEU A 11 11.59 -3.77 -8.92
CA LEU A 11 12.60 -4.61 -8.33
C LEU A 11 12.50 -4.53 -6.81
N VAL A 12 12.45 -5.69 -6.15
CA VAL A 12 12.64 -5.78 -4.70
C VAL A 12 13.94 -6.52 -4.46
N THR A 13 14.85 -5.88 -3.74
CA THR A 13 16.18 -6.42 -3.49
C THR A 13 16.46 -6.45 -2.00
N ALA A 14 17.04 -7.55 -1.52
CA ALA A 14 17.54 -7.66 -0.17
C ALA A 14 19.06 -7.85 -0.16
N TYR A 15 19.70 -7.10 0.73
CA TYR A 15 21.14 -7.16 0.97
C TYR A 15 21.40 -7.58 2.42
N GLU A 16 22.52 -8.25 2.66
CA GLU A 16 23.02 -8.47 4.00
C GLU A 16 23.60 -7.16 4.55
N LEU A 17 23.11 -6.69 5.70
CA LEU A 17 23.48 -5.38 6.25
C LEU A 17 24.99 -5.24 6.53
N GLY A 18 25.63 -6.31 7.03
CA GLY A 18 27.03 -6.26 7.43
C GLY A 18 28.02 -6.22 6.26
N SER A 19 27.73 -6.96 5.19
CA SER A 19 28.62 -7.10 4.04
C SER A 19 28.20 -6.29 2.82
N GLY A 20 26.94 -5.87 2.76
CA GLY A 20 26.32 -5.33 1.55
C GLY A 20 26.09 -6.39 0.46
N ALA A 21 26.32 -7.68 0.74
CA ALA A 21 26.15 -8.74 -0.25
C ALA A 21 24.68 -8.90 -0.64
N LEU A 22 24.42 -9.05 -1.94
CA LEU A 22 23.08 -9.37 -2.46
C LEU A 22 22.65 -10.74 -1.93
N LYS A 23 21.50 -10.80 -1.23
CA LYS A 23 20.90 -12.07 -0.80
C LYS A 23 19.96 -12.62 -1.85
N TRP A 24 19.04 -11.78 -2.31
CA TRP A 24 18.09 -12.11 -3.35
C TRP A 24 17.58 -10.83 -4.01
N GLN A 25 17.08 -10.98 -5.24
CA GLN A 25 16.41 -9.94 -6.00
C GLN A 25 15.21 -10.58 -6.70
N VAL A 26 14.07 -9.90 -6.65
CA VAL A 26 12.84 -10.31 -7.33
C VAL A 26 12.53 -9.25 -8.38
N ASP A 27 12.42 -9.69 -9.64
CA ASP A 27 11.83 -8.88 -10.71
C ASP A 27 10.31 -9.11 -10.69
N LEU A 28 9.58 -8.05 -10.39
CA LEU A 28 8.12 -8.09 -10.34
C LEU A 28 7.52 -7.93 -11.73
N GLY A 29 8.31 -7.59 -12.75
CA GLY A 29 7.90 -7.41 -14.13
C GLY A 29 7.76 -5.93 -14.52
N ALA A 30 7.65 -5.70 -15.83
CA ALA A 30 7.62 -4.35 -16.43
C ALA A 30 6.33 -3.56 -16.15
N THR A 31 5.28 -4.20 -15.64
CA THR A 31 3.98 -3.55 -15.35
C THR A 31 3.88 -3.05 -13.91
N TRP A 32 4.69 -3.58 -13.01
CA TRP A 32 4.49 -3.46 -11.57
C TRP A 32 5.60 -2.61 -10.98
N GLU A 33 5.52 -1.29 -11.13
CA GLU A 33 6.52 -0.38 -10.58
C GLU A 33 6.56 -0.52 -9.05
N ALA A 34 7.77 -0.59 -8.48
CA ALA A 34 7.99 -0.72 -7.04
C ALA A 34 8.50 0.63 -6.47
N ASN A 35 7.62 1.62 -6.50
CA ASN A 35 7.82 2.98 -6.00
C ASN A 35 7.59 3.11 -4.49
N ASN A 36 6.83 2.20 -3.87
CA ASN A 36 6.58 2.22 -2.44
C ASN A 36 7.68 1.55 -1.60
N ALA A 37 7.86 2.04 -0.37
CA ALA A 37 8.73 1.38 0.59
C ALA A 37 8.10 0.07 1.08
N ALA A 38 8.93 -0.97 1.16
CA ALA A 38 8.49 -2.26 1.69
C ALA A 38 8.35 -2.22 3.23
N SER A 39 7.42 -3.01 3.75
CA SER A 39 7.38 -3.38 5.17
C SER A 39 7.95 -4.77 5.39
N ILE A 40 8.55 -4.99 6.56
CA ILE A 40 9.04 -6.30 6.98
C ILE A 40 8.34 -6.68 8.29
N GLY A 41 7.73 -7.85 8.32
CA GLY A 41 6.96 -8.29 9.49
C GLY A 41 6.41 -9.70 9.33
N ARG A 42 5.72 -10.19 10.37
CA ARG A 42 5.05 -11.49 10.32
C ARG A 42 3.64 -11.31 9.79
N VAL A 43 3.37 -11.88 8.62
CA VAL A 43 2.04 -11.87 8.00
C VAL A 43 1.31 -13.15 8.45
N GLY A 44 0.06 -13.05 8.88
CA GLY A 44 -0.71 -14.19 9.43
C GLY A 44 -0.55 -14.44 10.94
N GLY A 45 0.26 -13.63 11.65
CA GLY A 45 0.31 -13.58 13.11
C GLY A 45 1.51 -14.30 13.76
N PRO A 46 1.49 -14.52 15.08
CA PRO A 46 2.61 -15.15 15.80
C PRO A 46 2.96 -16.53 15.26
N GLY A 47 4.26 -16.78 15.06
CA GLY A 47 4.79 -18.07 14.61
C GLY A 47 4.96 -18.20 13.09
N THR A 48 4.41 -17.28 12.28
CA THR A 48 4.66 -17.29 10.83
C THR A 48 6.04 -16.72 10.50
N PRO A 49 6.69 -17.15 9.40
CA PRO A 49 7.94 -16.55 8.93
C PRO A 49 7.83 -15.05 8.70
N LEU A 50 8.96 -14.35 8.71
CA LEU A 50 9.00 -12.94 8.28
C LEU A 50 8.75 -12.85 6.78
N ALA A 51 7.97 -11.86 6.38
CA ALA A 51 7.76 -11.50 4.99
C ALA A 51 8.17 -10.06 4.74
N VAL A 52 8.58 -9.79 3.50
CA VAL A 52 8.69 -8.47 2.91
C VAL A 52 7.40 -8.21 2.14
N VAL A 53 6.69 -7.14 2.46
CA VAL A 53 5.44 -6.77 1.80
C VAL A 53 5.61 -5.45 1.08
N VAL A 54 5.16 -5.40 -0.17
CA VAL A 54 5.25 -4.22 -1.04
C VAL A 54 3.93 -4.04 -1.80
N ALA A 55 3.50 -2.79 -1.93
CA ALA A 55 2.46 -2.41 -2.89
C ALA A 55 3.16 -1.96 -4.18
N VAL A 56 2.62 -2.40 -5.32
CA VAL A 56 3.18 -2.12 -6.64
C VAL A 56 2.10 -1.81 -7.65
N GLY A 57 2.44 -0.97 -8.62
CA GLY A 57 1.59 -0.59 -9.72
C GLY A 57 2.16 0.61 -10.46
N PRO A 58 1.61 0.95 -11.62
CA PRO A 58 2.06 2.09 -12.39
C PRO A 58 1.68 3.37 -11.65
N ASN A 59 2.60 4.33 -11.63
CA ASN A 59 2.25 5.69 -11.23
C ASN A 59 1.18 6.28 -12.18
N PRO A 60 0.34 7.22 -11.71
CA PRO A 60 -0.68 7.89 -12.52
C PRO A 60 -0.13 8.74 -13.69
N MET A 61 1.18 8.74 -13.93
CA MET A 61 1.82 9.48 -15.02
C MET A 61 1.68 8.72 -16.34
N PRO A 62 1.26 9.35 -17.46
CA PRO A 62 1.21 10.80 -17.72
C PRO A 62 -0.18 11.44 -17.52
N THR A 63 -1.13 10.77 -16.89
CA THR A 63 -2.53 11.25 -16.77
C THR A 63 -2.74 12.39 -15.78
N LEU A 64 -1.67 12.93 -15.17
CA LEU A 64 -1.80 14.09 -14.31
C LEU A 64 -2.39 15.26 -15.12
N PRO A 65 -3.55 15.82 -14.71
CA PRO A 65 -4.39 16.63 -15.59
C PRO A 65 -3.77 17.92 -16.13
N GLN A 66 -2.61 18.31 -15.61
CA GLN A 66 -2.07 19.66 -15.76
C GLN A 66 -1.21 19.88 -17.00
N ALA A 67 -0.87 18.84 -17.77
CA ALA A 67 -0.23 19.09 -19.06
C ALA A 67 -1.23 19.64 -20.11
N ILE A 68 -2.55 19.41 -19.98
CA ILE A 68 -3.51 19.67 -21.09
C ILE A 68 -4.95 20.02 -20.64
N GLY A 69 -5.14 20.76 -19.54
CA GLY A 69 -6.47 21.24 -19.14
C GLY A 69 -7.50 20.12 -18.85
N LEU A 70 -7.02 18.96 -18.42
CA LEU A 70 -7.88 17.84 -18.08
C LEU A 70 -8.54 18.07 -16.71
N LYS A 71 -9.71 17.47 -16.51
CA LYS A 71 -10.47 17.57 -15.25
C LYS A 71 -9.68 16.93 -14.11
N PRO A 72 -9.90 17.35 -12.84
CA PRO A 72 -9.34 16.68 -11.67
C PRO A 72 -9.58 15.17 -11.79
N ALA A 73 -8.56 14.37 -11.55
CA ALA A 73 -8.73 12.94 -11.45
C ALA A 73 -9.49 12.68 -10.13
N ASP A 74 -10.77 12.36 -10.25
CA ASP A 74 -11.67 12.03 -9.14
C ASP A 74 -11.77 10.51 -8.95
N GLY A 75 -10.76 9.77 -9.43
CA GLY A 75 -10.79 8.32 -9.51
C GLY A 75 -11.65 7.77 -10.65
N THR A 76 -12.21 8.60 -11.54
CA THR A 76 -13.03 8.15 -12.69
C THR A 76 -12.46 8.49 -14.06
N ASN A 77 -11.43 9.34 -14.12
CA ASN A 77 -10.84 9.83 -15.37
C ASN A 77 -9.53 9.09 -15.69
N GLY A 78 -9.42 8.59 -16.93
CA GLY A 78 -8.23 7.90 -17.43
C GLY A 78 -8.44 6.40 -17.67
N PRO A 79 -7.48 5.72 -18.32
CA PRO A 79 -7.53 4.27 -18.49
C PRO A 79 -7.52 3.56 -17.12
N PRO A 80 -8.15 2.38 -17.01
CA PRO A 80 -8.05 1.56 -15.82
C PRO A 80 -6.59 1.16 -15.57
N LEU A 81 -6.12 1.39 -14.34
CA LEU A 81 -4.79 1.00 -13.88
C LEU A 81 -4.92 -0.10 -12.81
N GLY A 82 -4.09 -1.13 -12.92
CA GLY A 82 -4.02 -2.22 -11.94
C GLY A 82 -2.99 -1.93 -10.85
N ALA A 83 -3.17 -2.49 -9.67
CA ALA A 83 -2.17 -2.51 -8.61
C ALA A 83 -2.18 -3.87 -7.90
N LYS A 84 -1.09 -4.21 -7.24
CA LYS A 84 -0.95 -5.45 -6.47
C LYS A 84 -0.31 -5.17 -5.12
N THR A 85 -0.67 -5.98 -4.13
CA THR A 85 0.15 -6.15 -2.93
C THR A 85 0.80 -7.52 -2.97
N ILE A 86 2.11 -7.57 -2.78
CA ILE A 86 2.89 -8.81 -2.87
C ILE A 86 3.59 -9.04 -1.54
N ALA A 87 3.48 -10.25 -1.01
CA ALA A 87 4.31 -10.71 0.10
C ALA A 87 5.36 -11.70 -0.40
N LEU A 88 6.61 -11.44 -0.04
CA LEU A 88 7.78 -12.25 -0.32
C LEU A 88 8.28 -12.85 1.00
N ASP A 89 8.75 -14.09 0.98
CA ASP A 89 9.45 -14.67 2.12
C ASP A 89 10.75 -13.89 2.34
N ALA A 90 10.96 -13.36 3.55
CA ALA A 90 12.06 -12.44 3.80
C ALA A 90 13.44 -13.10 3.67
N ALA A 91 13.52 -14.43 3.84
CA ALA A 91 14.78 -15.15 3.75
C ALA A 91 15.18 -15.46 2.32
N THR A 92 14.21 -15.77 1.45
CA THR A 92 14.43 -16.34 0.12
C THR A 92 14.00 -15.44 -1.03
N GLY A 93 13.12 -14.46 -0.80
CA GLY A 93 12.50 -13.65 -1.85
C GLY A 93 11.38 -14.39 -2.61
N ASN A 94 11.03 -15.62 -2.23
CA ASN A 94 9.95 -16.36 -2.88
C ASN A 94 8.60 -15.67 -2.63
N ILE A 95 7.74 -15.58 -3.65
CA ILE A 95 6.38 -15.07 -3.48
C ILE A 95 5.59 -16.02 -2.57
N VAL A 96 5.11 -15.49 -1.44
CA VAL A 96 4.22 -16.19 -0.50
C VAL A 96 2.78 -16.05 -0.97
N TRP A 97 2.38 -14.82 -1.30
CA TRP A 97 1.06 -14.53 -1.86
C TRP A 97 1.08 -13.23 -2.66
N THR A 98 0.05 -13.05 -3.48
CA THR A 98 -0.24 -11.82 -4.21
C THR A 98 -1.72 -11.50 -4.04
N TYR A 99 -2.02 -10.22 -3.89
CA TYR A 99 -3.38 -9.70 -3.85
C TYR A 99 -3.55 -8.67 -4.98
N ASP A 100 -4.50 -8.92 -5.87
CA ASP A 100 -4.92 -7.97 -6.90
C ASP A 100 -5.78 -6.87 -6.27
N MET A 101 -5.23 -5.66 -6.23
CA MET A 101 -5.97 -4.50 -5.74
C MET A 101 -7.05 -4.10 -6.75
N PRO A 102 -8.16 -3.49 -6.31
CA PRO A 102 -9.13 -2.95 -7.24
C PRO A 102 -8.51 -1.94 -8.19
N THR A 103 -8.95 -2.00 -9.45
CA THR A 103 -8.57 -1.03 -10.48
C THR A 103 -8.92 0.39 -10.05
N TRP A 104 -8.05 1.34 -10.39
CA TRP A 104 -8.22 2.76 -10.14
C TRP A 104 -7.96 3.59 -11.42
N HIS A 105 -8.25 4.89 -11.36
CA HIS A 105 -8.11 5.79 -12.51
C HIS A 105 -7.50 7.13 -12.10
N GLY A 106 -6.30 7.44 -12.58
CA GLY A 106 -5.65 8.75 -12.43
C GLY A 106 -5.36 9.18 -10.98
N GLY A 107 -4.82 10.39 -10.81
CA GLY A 107 -4.54 10.98 -9.49
C GLY A 107 -5.79 11.20 -8.63
N ASN A 108 -5.59 11.73 -7.43
CA ASN A 108 -6.68 12.19 -6.56
C ASN A 108 -7.13 13.61 -6.88
N ALA A 109 -8.32 13.96 -6.41
CA ALA A 109 -8.86 15.31 -6.59
C ALA A 109 -7.96 16.33 -5.87
N GLY A 110 -7.42 17.28 -6.63
CA GLY A 110 -6.50 18.31 -6.14
C GLY A 110 -5.02 18.02 -6.38
N ASP A 111 -4.67 16.82 -6.87
CA ASP A 111 -3.30 16.54 -7.29
C ASP A 111 -2.86 17.47 -8.43
N ASN A 112 -1.68 18.05 -8.27
CA ASN A 112 -1.09 19.00 -9.18
C ASN A 112 0.43 18.85 -9.23
N MET A 113 1.05 19.35 -10.30
CA MET A 113 2.50 19.33 -10.51
C MET A 113 3.27 20.21 -9.50
N GLY A 114 2.58 21.01 -8.69
CA GLY A 114 3.16 21.72 -7.56
C GLY A 114 3.43 20.81 -6.35
N HIS A 115 2.94 19.58 -6.34
CA HIS A 115 3.30 18.59 -5.34
C HIS A 115 4.68 17.99 -5.70
N ILE A 116 5.65 18.14 -4.81
CA ILE A 116 7.03 17.66 -5.01
C ILE A 116 7.12 16.13 -5.09
N CYS A 117 6.10 15.44 -4.59
CA CYS A 117 5.93 14.00 -4.71
C CYS A 117 4.73 13.75 -5.60
N LEU A 118 4.95 13.12 -6.76
CA LEU A 118 3.87 12.61 -7.58
C LEU A 118 3.17 11.48 -6.79
N PRO A 119 1.83 11.36 -6.90
CA PRO A 119 1.11 10.34 -6.15
C PRO A 119 1.49 8.95 -6.67
N ASP A 120 1.92 8.07 -5.75
CA ASP A 120 2.04 6.64 -6.02
C ASP A 120 0.64 5.99 -6.04
N GLU A 121 0.49 4.82 -6.67
CA GLU A 121 -0.77 4.06 -6.67
C GLU A 121 -1.22 3.63 -5.27
N SER A 122 -0.27 3.47 -4.35
CA SER A 122 -0.49 3.17 -2.95
C SER A 122 0.44 4.01 -2.08
N ALA A 123 0.14 4.12 -0.79
CA ALA A 123 1.14 4.55 0.18
C ALA A 123 1.91 3.34 0.71
N ASN A 124 2.96 3.61 1.49
CA ASN A 124 3.73 2.56 2.16
C ASN A 124 2.82 1.65 2.99
N VAL A 125 2.93 0.35 2.76
CA VAL A 125 2.17 -0.67 3.48
C VAL A 125 2.61 -0.73 4.95
N ALA A 126 1.71 -1.11 5.85
CA ALA A 126 2.01 -1.36 7.25
C ALA A 126 1.59 -2.78 7.67
N ILE A 127 2.36 -3.44 8.54
CA ILE A 127 2.01 -4.76 9.08
C ILE A 127 1.65 -4.60 10.55
N GLY A 128 0.43 -4.94 10.91
CA GLY A 128 -0.08 -4.94 12.27
C GLY A 128 0.45 -6.10 13.12
N ALA A 129 0.44 -5.94 14.44
CA ALA A 129 0.80 -7.01 15.38
C ALA A 129 -0.18 -8.20 15.34
N ASP A 130 -1.37 -7.99 14.80
CA ASP A 130 -2.39 -8.99 14.51
C ASP A 130 -2.12 -9.75 13.20
N GLY A 131 -1.04 -9.43 12.50
CA GLY A 131 -0.61 -10.08 11.26
C GLY A 131 -1.32 -9.57 10.00
N PHE A 132 -2.16 -8.54 10.11
CA PHE A 132 -2.78 -7.90 8.94
C PHE A 132 -1.81 -6.92 8.27
N VAL A 133 -1.87 -6.88 6.94
CA VAL A 133 -1.27 -5.84 6.10
C VAL A 133 -2.31 -4.77 5.84
N TYR A 134 -1.96 -3.51 6.13
CA TYR A 134 -2.77 -2.34 5.82
C TYR A 134 -2.17 -1.61 4.61
N VAL A 135 -2.97 -1.45 3.57
CA VAL A 135 -2.55 -0.86 2.29
C VAL A 135 -3.43 0.35 2.00
N PRO A 136 -2.96 1.57 2.29
CA PRO A 136 -3.61 2.79 1.82
C PRO A 136 -3.43 2.89 0.31
N HIS A 137 -4.51 3.06 -0.43
CA HIS A 137 -4.53 2.99 -1.89
C HIS A 137 -5.13 4.27 -2.49
N LEU A 138 -4.73 4.59 -3.72
CA LEU A 138 -5.08 5.85 -4.36
C LEU A 138 -6.58 6.01 -4.63
N ASP A 139 -7.36 4.93 -4.64
CA ASP A 139 -8.82 4.98 -4.72
C ASP A 139 -9.54 5.51 -3.46
N GLY A 140 -8.76 6.06 -2.51
CA GLY A 140 -9.23 6.69 -1.29
C GLY A 140 -9.60 5.71 -0.19
N ARG A 141 -9.21 4.43 -0.30
CA ARG A 141 -9.49 3.39 0.67
C ARG A 141 -8.23 2.87 1.34
N ILE A 142 -8.40 2.33 2.54
CA ILE A 142 -7.38 1.51 3.21
C ILE A 142 -7.89 0.07 3.21
N TYR A 143 -7.09 -0.83 2.67
CA TYR A 143 -7.35 -2.25 2.60
C TYR A 143 -6.65 -2.96 3.76
N SER A 144 -7.30 -3.97 4.34
CA SER A 144 -6.72 -4.88 5.33
C SER A 144 -6.64 -6.29 4.74
N ILE A 145 -5.44 -6.86 4.67
CA ILE A 145 -5.15 -8.16 4.04
C ILE A 145 -4.51 -9.07 5.10
N LYS A 146 -5.05 -10.27 5.34
CA LYS A 146 -4.50 -11.17 6.37
C LYS A 146 -3.55 -12.23 5.79
N ASP A 147 -3.84 -12.69 4.57
CA ASP A 147 -3.14 -13.70 3.77
C ASP A 147 -3.77 -13.78 2.37
N ALA A 148 -3.46 -14.83 1.60
CA ALA A 148 -4.07 -15.10 0.29
C ALA A 148 -5.59 -15.37 0.37
N ASP A 149 -6.10 -15.73 1.55
CA ASP A 149 -7.52 -15.95 1.76
C ASP A 149 -8.18 -14.58 2.02
N VAL A 150 -8.68 -13.98 0.94
CA VAL A 150 -9.33 -12.65 0.84
C VAL A 150 -10.56 -12.46 1.76
N HIS A 151 -10.81 -13.36 2.72
CA HIS A 151 -12.04 -13.43 3.51
C HIS A 151 -12.24 -12.28 4.52
N HIS A 152 -11.30 -11.35 4.66
CA HIS A 152 -11.40 -10.25 5.63
C HIS A 152 -11.08 -8.86 5.05
N MET A 153 -11.54 -8.59 3.82
CA MET A 153 -11.49 -7.22 3.29
C MET A 153 -12.49 -6.33 4.03
N ALA A 154 -12.02 -5.60 5.04
CA ALA A 154 -12.74 -4.47 5.61
C ALA A 154 -12.28 -3.20 4.88
N VAL A 155 -13.12 -2.64 4.01
CA VAL A 155 -12.90 -1.30 3.48
C VAL A 155 -13.10 -0.31 4.62
N LEU A 156 -12.02 0.27 5.13
CA LEU A 156 -12.07 1.27 6.18
C LEU A 156 -12.45 2.65 5.60
N GLY A 157 -13.69 2.76 5.12
CA GLY A 157 -14.37 4.04 4.83
C GLY A 157 -14.18 4.63 3.43
N ARG A 158 -15.25 5.25 2.91
CA ARG A 158 -15.29 6.13 1.72
C ARG A 158 -15.82 7.55 2.05
N ARG A 159 -16.07 7.83 3.33
CA ARG A 159 -16.60 9.11 3.82
C ARG A 159 -15.72 9.56 4.96
N HIS A 160 -15.14 10.75 4.84
CA HIS A 160 -14.39 11.54 5.84
C HIS A 160 -14.71 11.19 7.30
N SER A 161 -14.25 10.03 7.76
CA SER A 161 -14.47 9.51 9.10
C SER A 161 -13.12 8.99 9.50
N TYR A 162 -12.38 9.83 10.23
CA TYR A 162 -11.11 9.45 10.81
C TYR A 162 -11.28 8.14 11.59
N VAL A 163 -10.63 7.07 11.14
CA VAL A 163 -10.36 5.90 12.00
C VAL A 163 -9.33 6.38 13.01
N ARG A 164 -9.79 6.76 14.21
CA ARG A 164 -8.87 6.99 15.34
C ARG A 164 -8.40 5.62 15.84
N VAL A 165 -7.15 5.28 15.53
CA VAL A 165 -6.45 4.15 16.13
C VAL A 165 -6.29 4.44 17.63
N ALA A 166 -6.99 3.69 18.48
CA ALA A 166 -6.82 3.77 19.92
C ALA A 166 -5.58 2.95 20.32
N ALA A 167 -4.44 3.62 20.54
CA ALA A 167 -3.36 3.02 21.30
C ALA A 167 -3.81 2.87 22.76
N SER A 168 -3.68 1.68 23.35
CA SER A 168 -3.92 1.48 24.78
C SER A 168 -2.83 2.22 25.57
N ILE A 169 -3.13 3.43 26.03
CA ILE A 169 -2.24 4.18 26.91
C ILE A 169 -2.39 3.60 28.33
N PRO A 170 -1.29 3.19 29.01
CA PRO A 170 -1.31 2.74 30.40
C PRO A 170 -1.99 3.77 31.30
N SER A 171 -2.68 3.29 32.34
CA SER A 171 -3.63 4.01 33.19
C SER A 171 -3.13 5.27 33.93
N ARG A 172 -1.87 5.67 33.76
CA ARG A 172 -1.24 6.79 34.51
C ARG A 172 -1.28 8.16 33.81
N MET A 173 -1.86 8.30 32.60
CA MET A 173 -2.01 9.59 31.91
C MET A 173 -3.47 10.00 31.67
N ARG A 174 -4.31 10.00 32.72
CA ARG A 174 -5.69 10.48 32.63
C ARG A 174 -5.78 11.95 33.04
N THR A 175 -5.61 12.87 32.09
CA THR A 175 -6.16 14.23 32.27
C THR A 175 -6.79 14.87 31.04
N TYR A 176 -6.93 14.17 29.90
CA TYR A 176 -7.84 14.60 28.84
C TYR A 176 -8.42 13.37 28.11
N ALA A 177 -9.65 12.99 28.43
CA ALA A 177 -10.40 12.02 27.62
C ALA A 177 -11.90 12.28 27.70
N ALA A 178 -12.48 12.69 26.57
CA ALA A 178 -13.92 12.67 26.32
C ALA A 178 -14.41 11.23 26.11
N ARG A 179 -15.64 10.95 26.53
CA ARG A 179 -16.32 9.66 26.32
C ARG A 179 -16.77 9.51 24.87
N ALA A 180 -16.69 8.30 24.31
CA ALA A 180 -17.39 7.92 23.09
C ALA A 180 -18.03 6.52 23.24
N ARG A 181 -19.27 6.38 22.74
CA ARG A 181 -19.97 5.11 22.49
C ARG A 181 -20.27 5.04 21.00
N VAL A 182 -20.14 3.85 20.42
CA VAL A 182 -20.59 3.56 19.05
C VAL A 182 -21.93 2.83 19.13
N HIS A 183 -22.90 3.25 18.30
CA HIS A 183 -24.15 2.54 18.05
C HIS A 183 -24.18 2.17 16.57
N VAL A 184 -24.33 0.88 16.27
CA VAL A 184 -24.52 0.40 14.90
C VAL A 184 -26.01 0.12 14.73
N ARG A 185 -26.69 0.85 13.85
CA ARG A 185 -28.00 0.43 13.33
C ARG A 185 -27.77 -0.42 12.08
N ARG A 186 -28.51 -1.51 11.99
CA ARG A 186 -28.73 -2.28 10.77
C ARG A 186 -30.03 -1.78 10.17
N ASP A 187 -29.98 -1.50 8.88
CA ASP A 187 -31.16 -1.36 8.03
C ASP A 187 -31.30 -2.68 7.27
#